data_AF-A0A4U7F0C6-F1
#
_entry.id   AF-A0A4U7F0C6-F1
#
_cell.length_a   1.000
_cell.length_b   1.000
_cell.length_c   1.000
_cell.angle_alpha   90.00
_cell.angle_beta   90.00
_cell.angle_gamma   90.00
#
_symmetry.space_group_name_H-M   'P 1'
#
loop_
_entity.id
_entity.type
_entity.pdbx_description
1 polymer ?
#
loop_
_entity_poly.entity_id
_entity_poly.type
_entity_poly.pdbx_seq_one_letter_code
_entity_poly.pdbx_strand_id
1 'polypeptide(L)'
;MSESPSEASGSSSDASGGPRASPDATAPTDPAGGSGTAARDRLASLTARIDGTLASVVFASLAVVGVGGLIQVSFGTYSMTVFEAWRAVVDPAVWSHPGLLGEFFLGETLGGLLAAQFGWATEVELAHPTLIVWTVRLPRVLVAVLVGANLAISGAIFQAVTRNELASPYILGVSSGAGLAILLTLVVFSGMSAFLP
;
A
#
# COMPACT_ATOMS: atom_id res chain seq x y z
N MET A 1 -45.02 35.98 -65.44
CA MET A 1 -45.47 37.14 -66.22
C MET A 1 -47.00 37.15 -66.22
N SER A 2 -47.62 37.75 -65.20
CA SER A 2 -49.01 38.23 -65.21
C SER A 2 -49.34 38.76 -63.80
N GLU A 3 -49.47 40.07 -63.72
CA GLU A 3 -49.86 40.86 -62.56
C GLU A 3 -51.32 40.63 -62.16
N SER A 4 -51.67 40.83 -60.88
CA SER A 4 -52.69 41.81 -60.48
C SER A 4 -52.82 41.92 -58.95
N PRO A 5 -53.29 43.07 -58.43
CA PRO A 5 -52.91 43.60 -57.12
C PRO A 5 -54.12 43.93 -56.22
N SER A 6 -53.83 44.65 -55.12
CA SER A 6 -54.75 45.43 -54.29
C SER A 6 -55.44 44.71 -53.13
N GLU A 7 -54.96 44.98 -51.93
CA GLU A 7 -55.78 45.70 -50.95
C GLU A 7 -54.93 46.77 -50.29
N ALA A 8 -55.51 47.96 -50.25
CA ALA A 8 -54.99 49.18 -49.67
C ALA A 8 -55.70 49.44 -48.33
N SER A 9 -55.14 50.38 -47.57
CA SER A 9 -55.78 51.13 -46.48
C SER A 9 -55.84 50.42 -45.12
N GLY A 10 -55.32 50.96 -44.03
CA GLY A 10 -54.80 52.30 -43.80
C GLY A 10 -54.54 52.55 -42.31
N SER A 11 -54.16 53.81 -42.04
CA SER A 11 -54.04 54.47 -40.72
C SER A 11 -52.78 54.11 -39.93
N SER A 12 -51.71 54.93 -39.91
CA SER A 12 -51.56 56.30 -39.38
C SER A 12 -51.51 56.38 -37.85
N SER A 13 -50.64 57.26 -37.35
CA SER A 13 -50.23 57.52 -35.95
C SER A 13 -49.13 56.56 -35.46
N ASP A 14 -47.93 56.98 -35.05
CA ASP A 14 -47.62 58.21 -34.35
C ASP A 14 -46.18 58.66 -34.60
N ALA A 15 -46.03 59.98 -34.72
CA ALA A 15 -44.75 60.66 -34.84
C ALA A 15 -44.45 61.36 -33.50
N SER A 16 -43.44 60.89 -32.78
CA SER A 16 -42.59 61.73 -31.92
C SER A 16 -41.30 60.94 -31.72
N GLY A 17 -40.10 61.45 -31.89
CA GLY A 17 -39.65 62.83 -31.79
C GLY A 17 -38.57 62.88 -30.71
N GLY A 18 -37.32 62.61 -31.10
CA GLY A 18 -36.16 63.21 -30.43
C GLY A 18 -35.06 62.26 -29.90
N PRO A 19 -33.82 62.76 -29.74
CA PRO A 19 -32.61 62.00 -30.05
C PRO A 19 -31.54 61.95 -28.93
N ARG A 20 -30.52 61.10 -29.15
CA ARG A 20 -29.13 61.14 -28.62
C ARG A 20 -28.79 60.34 -27.34
N ALA A 21 -27.95 59.32 -27.58
CA ALA A 21 -26.65 59.05 -26.94
C ALA A 21 -26.57 58.98 -25.40
N SER A 22 -26.36 57.78 -24.86
CA SER A 22 -25.02 57.26 -24.53
C SER A 22 -25.12 55.86 -23.89
N PRO A 23 -24.11 54.99 -24.08
CA PRO A 23 -24.09 53.66 -23.50
C PRO A 23 -23.61 53.77 -22.05
N ASP A 24 -24.52 53.65 -21.07
CA ASP A 24 -24.09 53.57 -19.68
C ASP A 24 -23.68 52.13 -19.36
N ALA A 25 -22.37 51.95 -19.39
CA ALA A 25 -21.68 50.77 -18.95
C ALA A 25 -21.77 50.67 -17.43
N THR A 26 -22.84 50.05 -16.91
CA THR A 26 -22.75 49.41 -15.60
C THR A 26 -21.91 48.15 -15.78
N ALA A 27 -20.61 48.35 -15.60
CA ALA A 27 -19.57 47.34 -15.61
C ALA A 27 -20.06 46.04 -14.94
N PRO A 28 -19.88 44.86 -15.56
CA PRO A 28 -19.67 43.69 -14.75
C PRO A 28 -18.41 43.98 -13.92
N THR A 29 -18.55 44.10 -12.61
CA THR A 29 -17.42 43.95 -11.71
C THR A 29 -16.90 42.54 -11.92
N ASP A 30 -15.97 42.42 -12.85
CA ASP A 30 -15.22 41.20 -13.11
C ASP A 30 -14.47 40.89 -11.80
N PRO A 31 -14.78 39.80 -11.09
CA PRO A 31 -13.98 39.42 -9.95
C PRO A 31 -12.67 38.86 -10.50
N ALA A 32 -11.71 39.76 -10.76
CA ALA A 32 -10.32 39.45 -11.08
C ALA A 32 -9.57 38.75 -9.89
N GLY A 33 -10.30 38.01 -9.06
CA GLY A 33 -9.81 37.14 -7.99
C GLY A 33 -10.35 35.70 -8.05
N GLY A 34 -11.23 35.33 -8.99
CA GLY A 34 -11.92 34.03 -9.01
C GLY A 34 -11.12 32.85 -9.60
N SER A 35 -10.16 33.11 -10.48
CA SER A 35 -9.38 32.05 -11.13
C SER A 35 -8.40 31.37 -10.17
N GLY A 36 -7.83 32.13 -9.23
CA GLY A 36 -6.89 31.62 -8.23
C GLY A 36 -7.55 30.77 -7.13
N THR A 37 -8.75 31.14 -6.69
CA THR A 37 -9.51 30.41 -5.66
C THR A 37 -10.11 29.12 -6.21
N ALA A 38 -10.71 29.14 -7.41
CA ALA A 38 -11.26 27.93 -8.02
C ALA A 38 -10.19 26.88 -8.33
N ALA A 39 -8.99 27.30 -8.72
CA ALA A 39 -7.85 26.40 -8.91
C ALA A 39 -7.34 25.83 -7.56
N ARG A 40 -7.28 26.67 -6.52
CA ARG A 40 -6.89 26.23 -5.16
C ARG A 40 -7.88 25.23 -4.56
N ASP A 41 -9.18 25.43 -4.74
CA ASP A 41 -10.22 24.50 -4.25
C ASP A 41 -10.19 23.16 -4.99
N ARG A 42 -9.88 23.19 -6.30
CA ARG A 42 -9.66 21.96 -7.08
C ARG A 42 -8.41 21.22 -6.61
N LEU A 43 -7.32 21.91 -6.32
CA LEU A 43 -6.11 21.27 -5.78
C LEU A 43 -6.37 20.69 -4.39
N ALA A 44 -7.04 21.42 -3.50
CA ALA A 44 -7.37 20.96 -2.15
C ALA A 44 -8.31 19.74 -2.16
N SER A 45 -9.27 19.70 -3.07
CA SER A 45 -10.19 18.54 -3.21
C SER A 45 -9.52 17.32 -3.84
N LEU A 46 -8.56 17.51 -4.75
CA LEU A 46 -7.76 16.41 -5.30
C LEU A 46 -6.81 15.83 -4.23
N THR A 47 -6.12 16.66 -3.46
CA THR A 47 -5.26 16.18 -2.35
C THR A 47 -6.08 15.45 -1.29
N ALA A 48 -7.24 15.99 -0.90
CA ALA A 48 -8.11 15.33 0.09
C ALA A 48 -8.66 13.97 -0.38
N ARG A 49 -8.97 13.82 -1.67
CA ARG A 49 -9.40 12.54 -2.25
C ARG A 49 -8.26 11.52 -2.31
N ILE A 50 -7.05 11.97 -2.62
CA ILE A 50 -5.85 11.12 -2.67
C ILE A 50 -5.53 10.60 -1.27
N ASP A 51 -5.51 11.46 -0.25
CA ASP A 51 -5.21 11.06 1.14
C ASP A 51 -6.21 10.03 1.67
N GLY A 52 -7.52 10.25 1.45
CA GLY A 52 -8.55 9.33 1.90
C GLY A 52 -8.51 7.96 1.19
N THR A 53 -8.24 7.96 -0.12
CA THR A 53 -8.15 6.71 -0.89
C THR A 53 -6.89 5.93 -0.52
N LEU A 54 -5.74 6.60 -0.46
CA LEU A 54 -4.48 5.97 -0.05
C LEU A 54 -4.56 5.43 1.38
N ALA A 55 -5.10 6.22 2.32
CA ALA A 55 -5.29 5.77 3.70
C ALA A 55 -6.17 4.53 3.75
N SER A 56 -7.32 4.55 3.05
CA SER A 56 -8.22 3.39 3.02
C SER A 56 -7.56 2.13 2.46
N VAL A 57 -6.73 2.26 1.40
CA VAL A 57 -6.01 1.13 0.80
C VAL A 57 -4.92 0.61 1.73
N VAL A 58 -4.18 1.51 2.40
CA VAL A 58 -3.16 1.12 3.39
C VAL A 58 -3.81 0.39 4.55
N PHE A 59 -4.89 0.93 5.12
CA PHE A 59 -5.62 0.27 6.21
C PHE A 59 -6.22 -1.07 5.78
N ALA A 60 -6.82 -1.15 4.59
CA ALA A 60 -7.34 -2.40 4.04
C ALA A 60 -6.23 -3.44 3.84
N SER A 61 -5.08 -3.02 3.30
CA SER A 61 -3.92 -3.91 3.08
C SER A 61 -3.33 -4.40 4.40
N LEU A 62 -3.17 -3.51 5.38
CA LEU A 62 -2.72 -3.87 6.73
C LEU A 62 -3.71 -4.81 7.43
N ALA A 63 -5.02 -4.59 7.25
CA ALA A 63 -6.04 -5.48 7.79
C ALA A 63 -5.97 -6.87 7.16
N VAL A 64 -5.82 -6.95 5.83
CA VAL A 64 -5.66 -8.24 5.11
C VAL A 64 -4.40 -8.97 5.57
N VAL A 65 -3.27 -8.27 5.70
CA VAL A 65 -2.02 -8.86 6.20
C VAL A 65 -2.16 -9.33 7.64
N GLY A 66 -2.80 -8.52 8.50
CA GLY A 66 -3.06 -8.88 9.89
C GLY A 66 -3.96 -10.10 10.04
N VAL A 67 -5.05 -10.16 9.26
CA VAL A 67 -5.96 -11.31 9.23
C VAL A 67 -5.25 -12.55 8.68
N GLY A 68 -4.48 -12.41 7.60
CA GLY A 68 -3.69 -13.51 7.03
C GLY A 68 -2.65 -14.06 7.99
N GLY A 69 -1.94 -13.19 8.70
CA GLY A 69 -0.99 -13.57 9.75
C GLY A 69 -1.69 -14.27 10.91
N LEU A 70 -2.85 -13.76 11.34
CA LEU A 70 -3.65 -14.37 12.39
C LEU A 70 -4.11 -15.79 12.02
N ILE A 71 -4.58 -15.97 10.80
CA ILE A 71 -4.99 -17.28 10.27
C ILE A 71 -3.76 -18.21 10.21
N GLN A 72 -2.62 -17.78 9.69
CA GLN A 72 -1.42 -18.61 9.61
C GLN A 72 -0.85 -19.01 10.99
N VAL A 73 -0.93 -18.12 11.98
CA VAL A 73 -0.52 -18.43 13.36
C VAL A 73 -1.48 -19.43 13.99
N SER A 74 -2.77 -19.35 13.68
CA SER A 74 -3.80 -20.22 14.26
C SER A 74 -3.86 -21.61 13.61
N PHE A 75 -3.75 -21.67 12.28
CA PHE A 75 -3.89 -22.90 11.50
C PHE A 75 -2.51 -23.45 11.11
N GLY A 76 -2.16 -24.61 11.67
CA GLY A 76 -0.92 -25.32 11.36
C GLY A 76 -1.04 -26.81 11.63
N THR A 77 0.08 -27.52 11.51
CA THR A 77 0.16 -28.98 11.72
C THR A 77 -0.27 -29.42 13.12
N TYR A 78 -0.20 -28.52 14.11
CA TYR A 78 -0.68 -28.75 15.46
C TYR A 78 -2.05 -28.07 15.64
N SER A 79 -3.09 -28.84 15.94
CA SER A 79 -4.41 -28.30 16.25
C SER A 79 -4.34 -27.48 17.54
N MET A 80 -4.44 -26.16 17.41
CA MET A 80 -4.50 -25.20 18.52
C MET A 80 -5.74 -24.34 18.31
N THR A 81 -6.39 -23.93 19.39
CA THR A 81 -7.46 -22.94 19.27
C THR A 81 -6.86 -21.57 18.91
N VAL A 82 -7.63 -20.74 18.19
CA VAL A 82 -7.22 -19.37 17.82
C VAL A 82 -6.82 -18.56 19.07
N PHE A 83 -7.51 -18.81 20.19
CA PHE A 83 -7.23 -18.15 21.46
C PHE A 83 -5.91 -18.61 22.11
N GLU A 84 -5.60 -19.91 22.09
CA GLU A 84 -4.32 -20.43 22.58
C GLU A 84 -3.15 -19.92 21.73
N ALA A 85 -3.30 -19.89 20.41
CA ALA A 85 -2.28 -19.37 19.52
C ALA A 85 -2.00 -17.88 19.79
N TRP A 86 -3.04 -17.08 20.03
CA TRP A 86 -2.87 -15.66 20.40
C TRP A 86 -2.25 -15.48 21.78
N ARG A 87 -2.65 -16.28 22.76
CA ARG A 87 -2.03 -16.26 24.10
C ARG A 87 -0.56 -16.66 24.05
N ALA A 88 -0.19 -17.57 23.17
CA ALA A 88 1.20 -17.94 22.92
C ALA A 88 2.01 -16.80 22.27
N VAL A 89 1.44 -16.04 21.33
CA VAL A 89 2.10 -14.86 20.75
C VAL A 89 2.30 -13.74 21.77
N VAL A 90 1.31 -13.52 22.64
CA VAL A 90 1.33 -12.49 23.69
C VAL A 90 1.82 -13.08 25.03
N ASP A 91 2.54 -14.21 25.00
CA ASP A 91 2.99 -14.86 26.22
C ASP A 91 4.00 -13.95 26.95
N PRO A 92 3.67 -13.45 28.17
CA PRO A 92 4.57 -12.57 28.91
C PRO A 92 5.92 -13.22 29.19
N ALA A 93 5.99 -14.56 29.21
CA ALA A 93 7.24 -15.29 29.39
C ALA A 93 8.24 -15.02 28.26
N VAL A 94 7.80 -14.88 27.01
CA VAL A 94 8.71 -14.58 25.89
C VAL A 94 9.12 -13.11 25.88
N TRP A 95 8.16 -12.21 26.10
CA TRP A 95 8.40 -10.77 26.09
C TRP A 95 9.27 -10.28 27.25
N SER A 96 9.26 -10.98 28.39
CA SER A 96 10.08 -10.65 29.57
C SER A 96 11.53 -11.14 29.47
N HIS A 97 11.85 -12.03 28.53
CA HIS A 97 13.18 -12.61 28.38
C HIS A 97 13.83 -12.12 27.07
N PRO A 98 14.60 -11.02 27.10
CA PRO A 98 15.25 -10.48 25.91
C PRO A 98 16.26 -11.44 25.27
N GLY A 99 16.77 -12.43 26.02
CA GLY A 99 17.64 -13.49 25.50
C GLY A 99 16.96 -14.36 24.44
N LEU A 100 15.72 -14.79 24.70
CA LEU A 100 14.93 -15.60 23.76
C LEU A 100 14.61 -14.83 22.47
N LEU A 101 14.31 -13.53 22.59
CA LEU A 101 14.08 -12.67 21.44
C LEU A 101 15.38 -12.50 20.62
N GLY A 102 16.51 -12.34 21.30
CA GLY A 102 17.83 -12.30 20.67
C GLY A 102 18.11 -13.56 19.87
N GLU A 103 17.89 -14.74 20.44
CA GLU A 103 18.06 -16.02 19.74
C GLU A 103 17.08 -16.19 18.58
N PHE A 104 15.83 -15.74 18.72
CA PHE A 104 14.84 -15.80 17.64
C PHE A 104 15.23 -14.93 16.44
N PHE A 105 15.68 -13.69 16.66
CA PHE A 105 15.97 -12.75 15.56
C PHE A 105 17.39 -12.89 15.00
N LEU A 106 18.38 -13.13 15.86
CA LEU A 106 19.80 -13.16 15.48
C LEU A 106 20.36 -14.59 15.37
N GLY A 107 19.57 -15.60 15.77
CA GLY A 107 19.98 -17.00 15.83
C GLY A 107 20.65 -17.36 17.15
N GLU A 108 20.78 -18.66 17.41
CA GLU A 108 21.37 -19.22 18.64
C GLU A 108 22.78 -18.69 18.90
N THR A 109 23.62 -18.59 17.86
CA THR A 109 25.00 -18.15 18.01
C THR A 109 25.11 -16.68 18.38
N LEU A 110 24.57 -15.77 17.57
CA LEU A 110 24.70 -14.33 17.82
C LEU A 110 23.80 -13.87 18.96
N GLY A 111 22.57 -14.40 19.04
CA GLY A 111 21.62 -14.15 20.11
C GLY A 111 22.13 -14.65 21.46
N GLY A 112 22.68 -15.87 21.51
CA GLY A 112 23.27 -16.44 22.73
C GLY A 112 24.49 -15.68 23.21
N LEU A 113 25.36 -15.23 22.29
CA LEU A 113 26.51 -14.38 22.65
C LEU A 113 26.07 -13.03 23.22
N LEU A 114 25.06 -12.39 22.63
CA LEU A 114 24.50 -11.15 23.16
C LEU A 114 23.83 -11.37 24.51
N ALA A 115 23.04 -12.44 24.65
CA ALA A 115 22.40 -12.78 25.92
C ALA A 115 23.44 -13.03 27.02
N ALA A 116 24.50 -13.77 26.73
CA ALA A 116 25.62 -13.97 27.65
C ALA A 116 26.32 -12.64 28.02
N GLN A 117 26.51 -11.74 27.05
CA GLN A 117 27.14 -10.44 27.28
C GLN A 117 26.31 -9.54 28.21
N PHE A 118 24.99 -9.58 28.10
CA PHE A 118 24.08 -8.76 28.91
C PHE A 118 23.51 -9.50 30.13
N GLY A 119 23.93 -10.75 30.37
CA GLY A 119 23.44 -11.58 31.47
C GLY A 119 21.96 -11.95 31.34
N TRP A 120 21.42 -11.98 30.13
CA TRP A 120 20.04 -12.39 29.86
C TRP A 120 19.94 -13.92 29.88
N ALA A 121 18.94 -14.44 30.59
CA ALA A 121 18.65 -15.87 30.58
C ALA A 121 18.06 -16.29 29.22
N THR A 122 18.58 -17.39 28.67
CA THR A 122 18.12 -18.03 27.43
C THR A 122 17.42 -19.36 27.69
N GLU A 123 17.76 -20.05 28.77
CA GLU A 123 17.07 -21.28 29.19
C GLU A 123 15.81 -20.96 29.98
N VAL A 124 14.67 -20.88 29.28
CA VAL A 124 13.35 -20.70 29.88
C VAL A 124 12.48 -21.88 29.51
N GLU A 125 11.90 -22.53 30.52
CA GLU A 125 10.94 -23.61 30.29
C GLU A 125 9.61 -23.04 29.80
N LEU A 126 9.50 -22.90 28.48
CA LEU A 126 8.30 -22.42 27.82
C LEU A 126 7.28 -23.54 27.68
N ALA A 127 5.99 -23.18 27.73
CA ALA A 127 4.92 -24.12 27.43
C ALA A 127 5.07 -24.66 25.99
N HIS A 128 4.86 -25.97 25.80
CA HIS A 128 4.96 -26.61 24.49
C HIS A 128 4.19 -25.88 23.37
N PRO A 129 2.97 -25.34 23.61
CA PRO A 129 2.26 -24.55 22.61
C PRO A 129 2.98 -23.26 22.20
N THR A 130 3.54 -22.55 23.18
CA THR A 130 4.30 -21.29 22.97
C THR A 130 5.55 -21.55 22.14
N LEU A 131 6.27 -22.63 22.45
CA LEU A 131 7.45 -23.03 21.67
C LEU A 131 7.14 -23.25 20.19
N ILE A 132 6.08 -24.00 19.86
CA ILE A 132 5.71 -24.31 18.47
C ILE A 132 5.36 -23.03 17.70
N VAL A 133 4.61 -22.12 18.33
CA VAL A 133 4.21 -20.86 17.69
C VAL A 133 5.42 -19.98 17.40
N TRP A 134 6.34 -19.84 18.36
CA TRP A 134 7.51 -18.98 18.23
C TRP A 134 8.63 -19.56 17.38
N THR A 135 8.84 -20.88 17.36
CA THR A 135 9.93 -21.51 16.61
C THR A 135 9.56 -21.89 15.18
N VAL A 136 8.28 -22.17 14.89
CA VAL A 136 7.85 -22.67 13.57
C VAL A 136 6.91 -21.70 12.85
N ARG A 137 5.91 -21.14 13.54
CA ARG A 137 4.84 -20.36 12.88
C ARG A 137 5.20 -18.88 12.68
N LEU A 138 5.67 -18.22 13.74
CA LEU A 138 6.05 -16.81 13.70
C LEU A 138 7.15 -16.49 12.67
N PRO A 139 8.26 -17.25 12.56
CA PRO A 139 9.28 -16.95 11.57
C PRO A 139 8.71 -17.01 10.15
N ARG A 140 7.84 -17.98 9.87
CA ARG A 140 7.21 -18.13 8.55
C ARG A 140 6.28 -16.97 8.20
N VAL A 141 5.48 -16.51 9.16
CA VAL A 141 4.58 -15.35 8.98
C VAL A 141 5.41 -14.09 8.75
N LEU A 142 6.49 -13.89 9.53
CA LEU A 142 7.39 -12.75 9.39
C LEU A 142 8.03 -12.72 8.00
N VAL A 143 8.59 -13.85 7.54
CA VAL A 143 9.18 -13.96 6.19
C VAL A 143 8.12 -13.69 5.12
N ALA A 144 6.90 -14.21 5.25
CA ALA A 144 5.83 -13.97 4.28
C ALA A 144 5.48 -12.47 4.17
N VAL A 145 5.41 -11.76 5.31
CA VAL A 145 5.16 -10.31 5.32
C VAL A 145 6.32 -9.54 4.71
N LEU A 146 7.56 -9.87 5.07
CA LEU A 146 8.76 -9.19 4.54
C LEU A 146 8.93 -9.40 3.03
N VAL A 147 8.71 -10.62 2.56
CA VAL A 147 8.76 -10.95 1.12
C VAL A 147 7.62 -10.25 0.39
N GLY A 148 6.39 -10.29 0.93
CA GLY A 148 5.25 -9.58 0.37
C GLY A 148 5.46 -8.07 0.25
N ALA A 149 6.02 -7.44 1.29
CA ALA A 149 6.36 -6.02 1.29
C ALA A 149 7.43 -5.69 0.24
N ASN A 150 8.48 -6.51 0.11
CA ASN A 150 9.50 -6.33 -0.92
C ASN A 150 8.92 -6.45 -2.33
N LEU A 151 8.03 -7.41 -2.58
CA LEU A 151 7.35 -7.56 -3.87
C LEU A 151 6.45 -6.35 -4.18
N ALA A 152 5.71 -5.85 -3.18
CA ALA A 152 4.87 -4.67 -3.34
C ALA A 152 5.69 -3.41 -3.67
N ILE A 153 6.79 -3.17 -2.93
CA ILE A 153 7.70 -2.05 -3.18
C ILE A 153 8.34 -2.15 -4.56
N SER A 154 8.84 -3.33 -4.94
CA SER A 154 9.40 -3.57 -6.28
C SER A 154 8.38 -3.26 -7.39
N GLY A 155 7.13 -3.68 -7.21
CA GLY A 155 6.03 -3.37 -8.14
C GLY A 155 5.75 -1.87 -8.24
N ALA A 156 5.65 -1.17 -7.11
CA ALA A 156 5.38 0.26 -7.07
C ALA A 156 6.52 1.07 -7.73
N ILE A 157 7.78 0.72 -7.47
CA ILE A 157 8.94 1.35 -8.10
C ILE A 157 8.92 1.11 -9.63
N PHE A 158 8.60 -0.11 -10.07
CA PHE A 158 8.57 -0.44 -11.49
C PHE A 158 7.48 0.32 -12.25
N GLN A 159 6.28 0.41 -11.66
CA GLN A 159 5.17 1.22 -12.17
C GLN A 159 5.56 2.71 -12.28
N ALA A 160 6.28 3.25 -11.27
CA ALA A 160 6.75 4.63 -11.26
C ALA A 160 7.82 4.91 -12.34
N VAL A 161 8.79 4.01 -12.52
CA VAL A 161 9.89 4.18 -13.50
C VAL A 161 9.37 4.08 -14.93
N THR A 162 8.50 3.10 -15.22
CA THR A 162 7.95 2.89 -16.56
C THR A 162 6.83 3.87 -16.90
N ARG A 163 6.28 4.57 -15.89
CA ARG A 163 5.04 5.36 -15.98
C ARG A 163 3.91 4.59 -16.66
N ASN A 164 3.85 3.28 -16.40
CA ASN A 164 2.85 2.39 -16.97
C ASN A 164 2.27 1.51 -15.86
N GLU A 165 1.01 1.77 -15.53
CA GLU A 165 0.26 1.11 -14.44
C GLU A 165 0.00 -0.38 -14.74
N LEU A 166 0.17 -0.82 -15.99
CA LEU A 166 0.05 -2.22 -16.41
C LEU A 166 1.39 -2.99 -16.37
N ALA A 167 2.50 -2.30 -16.12
CA ALA A 167 3.82 -2.91 -16.11
C ALA A 167 4.04 -3.69 -14.81
N SER A 168 4.36 -5.00 -14.90
CA SER A 168 4.65 -5.83 -13.73
C SER A 168 6.14 -6.19 -13.66
N PRO A 169 6.76 -6.17 -12.46
CA PRO A 169 8.19 -6.45 -12.27
C PRO A 169 8.58 -7.90 -12.59
N TYR A 170 7.58 -8.80 -12.70
CA TYR A 170 7.80 -10.21 -13.00
C TYR A 170 8.31 -10.46 -14.43
N ILE A 171 8.15 -9.48 -15.32
CA ILE A 171 8.50 -9.60 -16.75
C ILE A 171 9.99 -9.39 -17.04
N LEU A 172 10.76 -8.81 -16.10
CA LEU A 172 12.19 -8.48 -16.31
C LEU A 172 13.18 -9.64 -16.09
N GLY A 173 12.70 -10.88 -15.92
CA GLY A 173 13.57 -12.06 -15.83
C GLY A 173 14.23 -12.29 -14.45
N VAL A 174 13.84 -11.55 -13.41
CA VAL A 174 14.34 -11.73 -12.04
C VAL A 174 14.03 -13.13 -11.50
N SER A 175 12.83 -13.68 -11.78
CA SER A 175 12.48 -15.06 -11.41
C SER A 175 13.33 -16.10 -12.16
N SER A 176 13.57 -15.91 -13.45
CA SER A 176 14.42 -16.81 -14.25
C SER A 176 15.88 -16.77 -13.78
N GLY A 177 16.40 -15.59 -13.43
CA GLY A 177 17.74 -15.41 -12.87
C GLY A 177 17.89 -16.03 -11.48
N ALA A 178 16.91 -15.86 -10.60
CA ALA A 178 16.89 -16.48 -9.27
C ALA A 178 16.86 -18.02 -9.36
N GLY A 179 16.03 -18.57 -10.25
CA GLY A 179 15.98 -20.02 -10.50
C GLY A 179 17.31 -20.57 -11.03
N LEU A 180 17.94 -19.88 -11.97
CA LEU A 180 19.26 -20.25 -12.49
C LEU A 180 20.35 -20.17 -11.41
N ALA A 181 20.34 -19.13 -10.56
CA ALA A 181 21.28 -19.01 -9.45
C ALA A 181 21.12 -20.15 -8.42
N ILE A 182 19.87 -20.49 -8.04
CA ILE A 182 19.59 -21.61 -7.14
C ILE A 182 20.09 -22.93 -7.75
N LEU A 183 19.79 -23.19 -9.02
CA LEU A 183 20.26 -24.37 -9.74
C LEU A 183 21.78 -24.44 -9.80
N LEU A 184 22.44 -23.31 -10.11
CA LEU A 184 23.90 -23.24 -10.18
C LEU A 184 24.51 -23.48 -8.79
N THR A 185 23.99 -22.85 -7.74
CA THR A 185 24.43 -23.11 -6.37
C THR A 185 24.25 -24.58 -6.01
N LEU A 186 23.09 -25.16 -6.29
CA LEU A 186 22.84 -26.57 -5.99
C LEU A 186 23.81 -27.47 -6.76
N VAL A 187 23.97 -27.31 -8.06
CA VAL A 187 24.81 -28.21 -8.88
C VAL A 187 26.30 -28.02 -8.60
N VAL A 188 26.78 -26.78 -8.46
CA VAL A 188 28.20 -26.47 -8.28
C VAL A 188 28.64 -26.72 -6.83
N PHE A 189 27.82 -26.35 -5.83
CA PHE A 189 28.18 -26.48 -4.42
C PHE A 189 27.71 -27.82 -3.80
N SER A 190 26.82 -28.58 -4.44
CA SER A 190 26.54 -29.97 -4.02
C SER A 190 27.76 -30.89 -4.14
N GLY A 191 28.78 -30.52 -4.92
CA GLY A 191 30.07 -31.23 -4.91
C GLY A 191 30.85 -31.04 -3.59
N MET A 192 30.62 -29.93 -2.87
CA MET A 192 31.27 -29.65 -1.58
C MET A 192 30.55 -30.27 -0.38
N SER A 193 29.28 -30.66 -0.50
CA SER A 193 28.60 -31.43 0.56
C SER A 193 29.17 -32.83 0.73
N ALA A 194 29.88 -33.36 -0.27
CA ALA A 194 30.65 -34.60 -0.15
C ALA A 194 31.98 -34.43 0.61
N PHE A 195 32.41 -33.19 0.87
CA PHE A 195 33.67 -32.85 1.57
C PHE A 195 33.46 -32.21 2.95
N LEU A 196 32.20 -32.03 3.38
CA LEU A 196 31.86 -31.76 4.78
C LEU A 196 31.86 -33.12 5.53
N PRO A 197 32.68 -33.30 6.59
CA PRO A 197 32.66 -34.52 7.39
C PRO A 197 31.30 -34.77 8.06
#